data_AF-A0A3A0AKR1-F1
#
_entry.id   AF-A0A3A0AKR1-F1
#
_cell.length_a   1.000
_cell.length_b   1.000
_cell.length_c   1.000
_cell.angle_alpha   90.00
_cell.angle_beta   90.00
_cell.angle_gamma   90.00
#
_symmetry.space_group_name_H-M   'P 1'
#
loop_
_entity.id
_entity.type
_entity.pdbx_description
1 polymer ?
#
loop_
_entity_poly.entity_id
_entity_poly.type
_entity_poly.pdbx_seq_one_letter_code
_entity_poly.pdbx_strand_id
1 'polypeptide(L)'
;MKIQHLTFAVMLTYLWVMMILLGSIVLETFMIYPNIFHDPPESFEIALAFMSVRAPSDFFPPLGFLSWVTGAGSLILGWRVKSARYWILGSLLMIVGEGLVSMAFFWPRNTIMFIEGPAVHSAEFLRQTAQEFQTLHWLRLAFNVVGSALIFIGFLKFYRYSITMSTQT
;
A
#
# COMPACT_ATOMS: atom_id res chain seq x y z
N MET A 1 -9.08 -12.02 -28.35
CA MET A 1 -9.68 -12.70 -27.17
C MET A 1 -8.68 -13.12 -26.11
N LYS A 2 -7.80 -14.13 -26.29
CA LYS A 2 -6.93 -14.65 -25.20
C LYS A 2 -6.11 -13.58 -24.47
N ILE A 3 -5.46 -12.67 -25.21
CA ILE A 3 -4.64 -11.60 -24.59
C ILE A 3 -5.49 -10.57 -23.85
N GLN A 4 -6.71 -10.27 -24.30
CA GLN A 4 -7.61 -9.33 -23.62
C GLN A 4 -8.14 -9.90 -22.32
N HIS A 5 -8.46 -11.20 -22.26
CA HIS A 5 -8.83 -11.85 -21.00
C HIS A 5 -7.67 -11.86 -20.01
N LEU A 6 -6.44 -12.11 -20.48
CA LEU A 6 -5.24 -12.01 -19.65
C LEU A 6 -5.04 -10.57 -19.12
N THR A 7 -5.10 -9.55 -19.99
CA THR A 7 -4.99 -8.14 -19.56
C THR A 7 -6.05 -7.80 -18.52
N PHE A 8 -7.31 -8.21 -18.75
CA PHE A 8 -8.40 -7.98 -17.81
C PHE A 8 -8.13 -8.63 -16.45
N ALA A 9 -7.72 -9.90 -16.44
CA ALA A 9 -7.41 -10.64 -15.21
C ALA A 9 -6.26 -9.98 -14.45
N VAL A 10 -5.17 -9.60 -15.12
CA VAL A 10 -4.03 -8.92 -14.49
C VAL A 10 -4.43 -7.57 -13.90
N MET A 11 -5.21 -6.77 -14.63
CA MET A 11 -5.70 -5.48 -14.16
C MET A 11 -6.68 -5.61 -12.99
N LEU A 12 -7.55 -6.62 -13.02
CA LEU A 12 -8.47 -6.91 -11.93
C LEU A 12 -7.71 -7.32 -10.66
N THR A 13 -6.68 -8.17 -10.81
CA THR A 13 -5.80 -8.54 -9.69
C THR A 13 -5.10 -7.32 -9.13
N TYR A 14 -4.50 -6.47 -9.96
CA TYR A 14 -3.83 -5.25 -9.49
C TYR A 14 -4.80 -4.33 -8.75
N LEU A 15 -6.01 -4.12 -9.29
CA LEU A 15 -7.05 -3.36 -8.63
C LEU A 15 -7.35 -3.91 -7.23
N TRP A 16 -7.62 -5.21 -7.11
CA TRP A 16 -7.94 -5.81 -5.82
C TRP A 16 -6.78 -5.74 -4.83
N VAL A 17 -5.55 -5.95 -5.27
CA VAL A 17 -4.35 -5.76 -4.43
C VAL A 17 -4.30 -4.35 -3.87
N MET A 18 -4.52 -3.33 -4.70
CA MET A 18 -4.57 -1.93 -4.24
C MET A 18 -5.73 -1.67 -3.28
N MET A 19 -6.92 -2.23 -3.52
CA MET A 19 -8.06 -2.07 -2.61
C MET A 19 -7.81 -2.74 -1.25
N ILE A 20 -7.17 -3.92 -1.22
CA ILE A 20 -6.78 -4.60 0.02
C ILE A 20 -5.74 -3.78 0.78
N LEU A 21 -4.72 -3.25 0.08
CA LEU A 21 -3.71 -2.38 0.68
C LEU A 21 -4.35 -1.12 1.28
N LEU A 22 -5.23 -0.44 0.54
CA LEU A 22 -5.96 0.72 1.05
C LEU A 22 -6.79 0.38 2.29
N GLY A 23 -7.57 -0.71 2.26
CA GLY A 23 -8.34 -1.16 3.41
C GLY A 23 -7.46 -1.45 4.62
N SER A 24 -6.30 -2.08 4.40
CA SER A 24 -5.34 -2.38 5.45
C SER A 24 -4.72 -1.12 6.06
N ILE A 25 -4.35 -0.14 5.22
CA ILE A 25 -3.80 1.15 5.69
C ILE A 25 -4.87 1.95 6.45
N VAL A 26 -6.12 1.93 6.00
CA VAL A 26 -7.25 2.55 6.73
C VAL A 26 -7.43 1.90 8.10
N LEU A 27 -7.38 0.57 8.17
CA LEU A 27 -7.44 -0.17 9.44
C LEU A 27 -6.27 0.20 10.35
N GLU A 28 -5.05 0.29 9.80
CA GLU A 28 -3.88 0.73 10.57
C GLU A 28 -4.09 2.13 11.14
N THR A 29 -4.51 3.08 10.31
CA THR A 29 -4.67 4.49 10.70
C THR A 29 -5.69 4.68 11.81
N PHE A 30 -6.85 4.04 11.72
CA PHE A 30 -7.98 4.35 12.59
C PHE A 30 -8.17 3.36 13.73
N MET A 31 -7.60 2.16 13.63
CA MET A 31 -7.77 1.12 14.64
C MET A 31 -6.44 0.68 15.24
N ILE A 32 -5.45 0.27 14.43
CA ILE A 32 -4.23 -0.34 14.98
C ILE A 32 -3.30 0.69 15.63
N TYR A 33 -2.90 1.73 14.88
CA TYR A 33 -1.90 2.70 15.34
C TYR A 33 -2.36 3.54 16.54
N PRO A 34 -3.63 3.94 16.67
CA PRO A 34 -4.11 4.56 17.90
C PRO A 34 -3.90 3.69 19.15
N ASN A 35 -4.02 2.36 19.02
CA ASN A 35 -3.77 1.43 20.13
C ASN A 35 -2.28 1.18 20.36
N ILE A 36 -1.47 1.08 19.29
CA ILE A 36 -0.01 0.89 19.44
C ILE A 36 0.66 2.12 20.04
N PHE A 37 0.24 3.33 19.67
CA PHE A 37 0.91 4.58 20.03
C PHE A 37 0.19 5.39 21.14
N HIS A 38 -0.73 4.77 21.89
CA HIS A 38 -1.48 5.48 22.93
C HIS A 38 -0.60 5.94 24.10
N ASP A 39 0.40 5.14 24.50
CA ASP A 39 1.34 5.48 25.58
C ASP A 39 2.75 4.89 25.38
N PRO A 40 3.54 5.42 24.42
CA PRO A 40 4.90 4.94 24.20
C PRO A 40 5.83 5.32 25.37
N PRO A 41 6.79 4.44 25.75
CA PRO A 41 7.07 3.13 25.16
C PRO A 41 6.28 1.96 25.79
N GLU A 42 5.51 2.20 26.86
CA GLU A 42 4.81 1.15 27.62
C GLU A 42 3.82 0.37 26.75
N SER A 43 3.13 1.06 25.84
CA SER A 43 2.21 0.45 24.88
C SER A 43 2.87 -0.47 23.85
N PHE A 44 4.19 -0.38 23.63
CA PHE A 44 4.90 -1.20 22.64
C PHE A 44 4.97 -2.67 23.04
N GLU A 45 5.14 -2.97 24.32
CA GLU A 45 5.19 -4.35 24.81
C GLU A 45 3.86 -5.08 24.55
N ILE A 46 2.74 -4.40 24.85
CA ILE A 46 1.39 -4.93 24.59
C ILE A 46 1.16 -5.13 23.08
N ALA A 47 1.58 -4.16 22.26
CA ALA A 47 1.48 -4.26 20.81
C ALA A 47 2.27 -5.45 20.25
N LEU A 48 3.51 -5.66 20.72
CA LEU A 48 4.34 -6.80 20.33
C LEU A 48 3.75 -8.13 20.80
N ALA A 49 3.19 -8.19 22.01
CA ALA A 49 2.51 -9.37 22.51
C ALA A 49 1.28 -9.73 21.64
N PHE A 50 0.47 -8.73 21.27
CA PHE A 50 -0.66 -8.90 20.36
C PHE A 50 -0.22 -9.40 18.97
N MET A 51 0.90 -8.91 18.44
CA MET A 51 1.43 -9.26 17.12
C MET A 51 2.45 -10.42 17.15
N SER A 52 2.48 -11.21 18.22
CA SER A 52 3.49 -12.26 18.43
C SER A 52 3.48 -13.40 17.41
N VAL A 53 2.34 -13.64 16.73
CA VAL A 53 2.19 -14.68 15.70
C VAL A 53 2.31 -14.12 14.28
N ARG A 54 1.71 -12.95 14.05
CA ARG A 54 1.71 -12.24 12.77
C ARG A 54 1.81 -10.75 13.02
N ALA A 55 2.73 -10.12 12.33
CA ALA A 55 2.95 -8.68 12.37
C ALA A 55 2.71 -8.05 10.98
N PRO A 56 2.56 -6.71 10.90
CA PRO A 56 2.52 -5.98 9.64
C PRO A 56 3.65 -6.34 8.66
N SER A 57 4.85 -6.66 9.17
CA SER A 57 6.00 -7.11 8.38
C SER A 57 5.78 -8.44 7.64
N ASP A 58 4.84 -9.28 8.07
CA ASP A 58 4.51 -10.53 7.39
C ASP A 58 3.48 -10.33 6.27
N PHE A 59 2.73 -9.23 6.33
CA PHE A 59 1.60 -8.97 5.44
C PHE A 59 1.93 -7.96 4.34
N PHE A 60 2.51 -6.81 4.71
CA PHE A 60 2.70 -5.70 3.77
C PHE A 60 3.80 -5.95 2.73
N PRO A 61 5.00 -6.47 3.05
CA PRO A 61 6.04 -6.70 2.05
C PRO A 61 5.61 -7.63 0.88
N PRO A 62 5.03 -8.83 1.12
CA PRO A 62 4.60 -9.67 0.00
C PRO A 62 3.47 -9.03 -0.82
N LEU A 63 2.52 -8.34 -0.17
CA LEU A 63 1.43 -7.67 -0.87
C LEU A 63 1.90 -6.43 -1.65
N GLY A 64 2.86 -5.69 -1.09
CA GLY A 64 3.54 -4.57 -1.74
C GLY A 64 4.31 -5.03 -2.97
N PHE A 65 5.09 -6.11 -2.88
CA PHE A 65 5.74 -6.70 -4.04
C PHE A 65 4.73 -7.15 -5.11
N LEU A 66 3.65 -7.80 -4.70
CA LEU A 66 2.57 -8.19 -5.61
C LEU A 66 1.94 -6.99 -6.32
N SER A 67 1.76 -5.86 -5.62
CA SER A 67 1.25 -4.63 -6.22
C SER A 67 2.16 -4.08 -7.31
N TRP A 68 3.49 -4.14 -7.12
CA TRP A 68 4.45 -3.68 -8.13
C TRP A 68 4.44 -4.57 -9.36
N VAL A 69 4.45 -5.89 -9.17
CA VAL A 69 4.45 -6.86 -10.27
C VAL A 69 3.15 -6.77 -11.07
N THR A 70 2.00 -6.78 -10.38
CA THR A 70 0.69 -6.71 -11.04
C THR A 70 0.41 -5.34 -11.64
N GLY A 71 0.90 -4.25 -11.04
CA GLY A 71 0.83 -2.90 -11.59
C GLY A 71 1.68 -2.73 -12.84
N ALA A 72 2.92 -3.22 -12.85
CA ALA A 72 3.78 -3.22 -14.03
C ALA A 72 3.17 -4.07 -15.16
N GLY A 73 2.68 -5.28 -14.83
CA GLY A 73 1.97 -6.15 -15.78
C GLY A 73 0.73 -5.48 -16.38
N SER A 74 -0.08 -4.82 -15.54
CA SER A 74 -1.25 -4.04 -15.95
C SER A 74 -0.89 -2.92 -16.91
N LEU A 75 0.19 -2.19 -16.63
CA LEU A 75 0.65 -1.09 -17.47
C LEU A 75 1.13 -1.58 -18.83
N ILE A 76 1.96 -2.62 -18.86
CA ILE A 76 2.54 -3.19 -20.09
C ILE A 76 1.41 -3.75 -20.97
N LEU A 77 0.53 -4.58 -20.40
CA LEU A 77 -0.55 -5.23 -21.15
C LEU A 77 -1.65 -4.23 -21.55
N GLY A 78 -1.90 -3.21 -20.74
CA GLY A 78 -2.90 -2.17 -20.96
C GLY A 78 -2.42 -0.97 -21.79
N TRP A 79 -1.13 -0.90 -22.15
CA TRP A 79 -0.49 0.30 -22.70
C TRP A 79 -1.18 0.88 -23.95
N ARG A 80 -1.70 0.00 -24.81
CA ARG A 80 -2.37 0.39 -26.06
C ARG A 80 -3.73 1.07 -25.82
N VAL A 81 -4.31 0.92 -24.64
CA VAL A 81 -5.59 1.52 -24.27
C VAL A 81 -5.35 2.95 -23.76
N LYS A 82 -5.35 3.90 -24.71
CA LYS A 82 -5.04 5.32 -24.44
C LYS A 82 -5.88 5.95 -23.33
N SER A 83 -7.15 5.53 -23.19
CA SER A 83 -8.06 6.02 -22.16
C SER A 83 -7.69 5.58 -20.73
N ALA A 84 -6.89 4.53 -20.58
CA ALA A 84 -6.56 3.91 -19.29
C ALA A 84 -5.07 4.06 -18.92
N ARG A 85 -4.14 4.08 -19.88
CA ARG A 85 -2.70 3.92 -19.63
C ARG A 85 -2.09 4.87 -18.59
N TYR A 86 -2.46 6.16 -18.60
CA TYR A 86 -1.90 7.14 -17.66
C TYR A 86 -2.50 7.04 -16.25
N TRP A 87 -3.73 6.54 -16.14
CA TRP A 87 -4.33 6.22 -14.84
C TRP A 87 -3.62 5.03 -14.19
N ILE A 88 -3.31 3.99 -14.98
CA ILE A 88 -2.55 2.83 -14.52
C ILE A 88 -1.12 3.25 -14.14
N LEU A 89 -0.45 4.04 -15.00
CA LEU A 89 0.89 4.56 -14.70
C LEU A 89 0.91 5.38 -13.42
N GLY A 90 -0.02 6.32 -13.27
CA GLY A 90 -0.11 7.14 -12.07
C GLY A 90 -0.31 6.29 -10.80
N SER A 91 -1.17 5.28 -10.85
CA SER A 91 -1.35 4.33 -9.75
C SER A 91 -0.05 3.60 -9.41
N LEU A 92 0.65 3.06 -10.41
CA LEU A 92 1.90 2.35 -10.22
C LEU A 92 2.99 3.26 -9.61
N LEU A 93 3.09 4.50 -10.08
CA LEU A 93 4.03 5.47 -9.51
C LEU A 93 3.71 5.81 -8.06
N MET A 94 2.42 5.91 -7.70
CA MET A 94 2.01 6.14 -6.31
C MET A 94 2.43 4.99 -5.40
N ILE A 95 2.18 3.73 -5.77
CA ILE A 95 2.51 2.58 -4.90
C ILE A 95 4.02 2.26 -4.87
N VAL A 96 4.75 2.54 -5.95
CA VAL A 96 6.22 2.47 -5.92
C VAL A 96 6.79 3.59 -5.06
N GLY A 97 6.28 4.82 -5.20
CA GLY A 97 6.67 5.96 -4.37
C GLY A 97 6.41 5.70 -2.88
N GLU A 98 5.24 5.17 -2.54
CA GLU A 98 4.90 4.77 -1.17
C GLU A 98 5.90 3.74 -0.62
N GLY A 99 6.19 2.69 -1.38
CA GLY A 99 7.13 1.66 -0.94
C GLY A 99 8.55 2.21 -0.72
N LEU A 100 9.02 3.10 -1.60
CA LEU A 100 10.32 3.75 -1.44
C LEU A 100 10.36 4.68 -0.21
N VAL A 101 9.30 5.46 0.01
CA VAL A 101 9.15 6.31 1.22
C VAL A 101 9.08 5.43 2.48
N SER A 102 8.38 4.29 2.41
CA SER A 102 8.30 3.31 3.49
C SER A 102 9.68 2.75 3.87
N MET A 103 10.45 2.31 2.88
CA MET A 103 11.82 1.81 3.09
C MET A 103 12.75 2.89 3.67
N ALA A 104 12.68 4.12 3.15
CA ALA A 104 13.58 5.19 3.56
C ALA A 104 13.25 5.75 4.95
N PHE A 105 11.97 5.86 5.29
CA PHE A 105 11.54 6.56 6.50
C PHE A 105 10.90 5.63 7.53
N PHE A 106 10.01 4.71 7.16
CA PHE A 106 9.26 3.91 8.13
C PHE A 106 10.06 2.74 8.69
N TRP A 107 10.84 2.06 7.86
CA TRP A 107 11.62 0.89 8.32
C TRP A 107 12.61 1.26 9.43
N PRO A 108 13.39 2.37 9.33
CA PRO A 108 14.24 2.81 10.43
C PRO A 108 13.46 3.13 11.72
N ARG A 109 12.30 3.79 11.63
CA ARG A 109 11.48 4.09 12.82
C ARG A 109 10.93 2.81 13.46
N ASN A 110 10.54 1.82 12.67
CA ASN A 110 10.11 0.53 13.19
C ASN A 110 11.25 -0.18 13.93
N THR A 111 12.48 -0.15 13.40
CA THR A 111 13.65 -0.68 14.11
C THR A 111 13.86 0.02 15.44
N ILE A 112 13.86 1.36 15.45
CA ILE A 112 14.03 2.17 16.66
C ILE A 112 12.96 1.81 17.71
N MET A 113 11.69 1.73 17.31
CA MET A 113 10.59 1.53 18.25
C MET A 113 10.42 0.09 18.73
N PHE A 114 10.56 -0.89 17.83
CA PHE A 114 10.12 -2.26 18.07
C PHE A 114 11.25 -3.30 18.12
N ILE A 115 12.47 -2.95 17.69
CA ILE A 115 13.64 -3.84 17.77
C ILE A 115 14.62 -3.34 18.84
N GLU A 116 14.97 -2.06 18.79
CA GLU A 116 15.90 -1.43 19.72
C GLU A 116 15.18 -1.02 21.01
N GLY A 117 14.09 -0.27 20.88
CA GLY A 117 13.16 0.05 21.96
C GLY A 117 13.81 0.70 23.19
N PRO A 118 13.24 0.51 24.39
CA PRO A 118 13.74 1.12 25.62
C PRO A 118 15.07 0.54 26.11
N ALA A 119 15.55 -0.57 25.51
CA ALA A 119 16.85 -1.13 25.82
C ALA A 119 18.00 -0.27 25.26
N VAL A 120 17.74 0.53 24.23
CA VAL A 120 18.74 1.37 23.55
C VAL A 120 18.42 2.86 23.65
N HIS A 121 17.12 3.23 23.67
CA HIS A 121 16.68 4.62 23.56
C HIS A 121 15.90 5.11 24.78
N SER A 122 15.94 6.41 25.03
CA SER A 122 15.11 7.02 26.09
C SER A 122 13.63 7.04 25.71
N ALA A 123 12.77 7.12 26.73
CA ALA A 123 11.32 7.22 26.53
C ALA A 123 10.94 8.46 25.70
N GLU A 124 11.62 9.59 25.90
CA GLU A 124 11.39 10.82 25.15
C GLU A 124 11.69 10.63 23.66
N PHE A 125 12.81 9.98 23.33
CA PHE A 125 13.18 9.70 21.94
C PHE A 125 12.19 8.75 21.26
N LEU A 126 11.71 7.73 21.99
CA LEU A 126 10.72 6.78 21.48
C LEU A 126 9.36 7.44 21.24
N ARG A 127 8.92 8.34 22.14
CA ARG A 127 7.69 9.14 21.95
C ARG A 127 7.79 10.06 20.75
N GLN A 128 8.93 10.76 20.58
CA GLN A 128 9.17 11.57 19.39
C GLN A 128 9.14 10.71 18.12
N THR A 129 9.82 9.56 18.13
CA THR A 129 9.84 8.64 16.98
C THR A 129 8.45 8.14 16.63
N ALA A 130 7.61 7.82 17.63
CA ALA A 130 6.22 7.44 17.43
C ALA A 130 5.38 8.56 16.82
N GLN A 131 5.59 9.81 17.23
CA GLN A 131 4.91 10.97 16.64
C GLN A 131 5.33 11.21 15.19
N GLU A 132 6.64 11.10 14.89
CA GLU A 132 7.15 11.19 13.52
C GLU A 132 6.54 10.09 12.63
N PHE A 133 6.51 8.85 13.13
CA PHE A 133 5.92 7.73 12.41
C PHE A 133 4.44 7.97 12.09
N GLN A 134 3.64 8.38 13.07
CA GLN A 134 2.21 8.67 12.87
C GLN A 134 1.99 9.85 11.91
N THR A 135 2.82 10.89 11.99
CA THR A 135 2.74 12.04 11.08
C THR A 135 3.04 11.61 9.65
N LEU A 136 4.12 10.84 9.45
CA LEU A 136 4.48 10.31 8.14
C LEU A 136 3.40 9.35 7.62
N HIS A 137 2.72 8.59 8.48
CA HIS A 137 1.71 7.61 8.06
C HIS A 137 0.56 8.22 7.26
N TRP A 138 0.20 9.48 7.53
CA TRP A 138 -0.78 10.20 6.71
C TRP A 138 -0.37 10.31 5.25
N LEU A 139 0.93 10.43 4.97
CA LEU A 139 1.46 10.41 3.61
C LEU A 139 1.25 9.03 2.96
N ARG A 140 1.48 7.92 3.68
CA ARG A 140 1.20 6.55 3.18
C ARG A 140 -0.28 6.36 2.88
N LEU A 141 -1.16 6.85 3.74
CA LEU A 141 -2.60 6.84 3.47
C LEU A 141 -2.93 7.62 2.19
N ALA A 142 -2.37 8.82 2.02
CA ALA A 142 -2.59 9.62 0.82
C ALA A 142 -2.13 8.90 -0.46
N PHE A 143 -0.92 8.31 -0.46
CA PHE A 143 -0.44 7.51 -1.58
C PHE A 143 -1.37 6.34 -1.91
N ASN A 144 -1.84 5.60 -0.90
CA ASN A 144 -2.73 4.46 -1.10
C ASN A 144 -4.12 4.88 -1.61
N VAL A 145 -4.69 5.98 -1.09
CA VAL A 145 -5.97 6.52 -1.56
C VAL A 145 -5.86 6.94 -3.02
N VAL A 146 -4.86 7.78 -3.34
CA VAL A 146 -4.66 8.27 -4.72
C VAL A 146 -4.34 7.12 -5.66
N GLY A 147 -3.40 6.24 -5.29
CA GLY A 147 -3.02 5.08 -6.09
C GLY A 147 -4.21 4.16 -6.39
N SER A 148 -5.04 3.87 -5.38
CA SER A 148 -6.23 3.02 -5.53
C SER A 148 -7.31 3.67 -6.39
N ALA A 149 -7.58 4.96 -6.20
CA ALA A 149 -8.52 5.71 -7.03
C ALA A 149 -8.08 5.73 -8.51
N LEU A 150 -6.79 5.95 -8.75
CA LEU A 150 -6.22 5.95 -10.11
C LEU A 150 -6.38 4.59 -10.81
N ILE A 151 -6.07 3.47 -10.15
CA ILE A 151 -6.27 2.15 -10.77
C ILE A 151 -7.75 1.82 -10.92
N PHE A 152 -8.61 2.20 -9.99
CA PHE A 152 -10.05 1.99 -10.11
C PHE A 152 -10.59 2.70 -11.37
N ILE A 153 -10.23 3.97 -11.58
CA ILE A 153 -10.58 4.72 -12.79
C ILE A 153 -9.96 4.07 -14.03
N GLY A 154 -8.68 3.70 -13.98
CA GLY A 154 -7.97 3.05 -15.08
C GLY A 154 -8.63 1.74 -15.51
N PHE A 155 -9.06 0.92 -14.54
CA PHE A 155 -9.79 -0.31 -14.76
C PHE A 155 -11.15 -0.06 -15.41
N LEU A 156 -11.94 0.89 -14.92
CA LEU A 156 -13.23 1.24 -15.55
C LEU A 156 -13.07 1.74 -16.98
N LYS A 157 -12.04 2.55 -17.26
CA LYS A 157 -11.72 3.04 -18.61
C LYS A 157 -11.32 1.89 -19.53
N PHE A 158 -10.53 0.94 -19.03
CA PHE A 158 -10.14 -0.26 -19.77
C PHE A 158 -11.34 -1.17 -20.05
N TYR A 159 -12.15 -1.45 -19.03
CA TYR A 159 -13.34 -2.29 -19.16
C TYR A 159 -14.34 -1.70 -20.16
N ARG A 160 -14.58 -0.38 -20.10
CA ARG A 160 -15.41 0.32 -21.09
C ARG A 160 -14.87 0.15 -22.51
N TYR A 161 -13.55 0.29 -22.69
CA TYR A 161 -12.91 0.08 -23.98
C TYR A 161 -13.12 -1.36 -24.49
N SER A 162 -12.91 -2.37 -23.63
CA SER A 162 -13.02 -3.78 -24.04
C SER A 162 -14.43 -4.14 -24.49
N ILE A 163 -15.48 -3.66 -23.80
CA ILE A 163 -16.86 -3.93 -24.21
C ILE A 163 -17.24 -3.20 -25.50
N THR A 164 -16.84 -1.93 -25.69
CA THR A 164 -17.17 -1.19 -26.92
C THR A 164 -16.49 -1.75 -28.16
N MET A 165 -15.30 -2.32 -28.00
CA MET A 165 -14.55 -2.90 -29.11
C MET A 165 -15.09 -4.29 -29.49
N SER A 166 -15.64 -5.05 -28.53
CA SER A 166 -16.33 -6.32 -28.81
C SER A 166 -17.68 -6.16 -29.52
N THR A 167 -18.34 -5.00 -29.41
CA THR A 167 -19.61 -4.75 -30.11
C THR A 167 -19.42 -4.35 -31.59
N GLN A 168 -18.19 -4.05 -32.01
CA GLN A 168 -17.86 -3.62 -33.39
C GLN A 168 -17.39 -4.78 -34.28
N THR A 169 -17.29 -5.99 -33.75
CA THR A 169 -16.88 -7.23 -34.45
C THR A 169 -18.00 -8.23 -34.42
#